data_AF-A0A7W1K2A5-F1
#
_entry.id   AF-A0A7W1K2A5-F1
#
_cell.length_a   1.000
_cell.length_b   1.000
_cell.length_c   1.000
_cell.angle_alpha   90.00
_cell.angle_beta   90.00
_cell.angle_gamma   90.00
#
_symmetry.space_group_name_H-M   'P 1'
#
loop_
_entity.id
_entity.type
_entity.pdbx_description
1 polymer ?
#
loop_
_entity_poly.entity_id
_entity_poly.type
_entity_poly.pdbx_seq_one_letter_code
_entity_poly.pdbx_strand_id
1 'polypeptide(L)'
;MPLDAPKRLIDVEIDGRTVRVPEGATILDACRAQGVDTPTMCYADNLTPINACRVCVVEVEGSRVLVPACSRRAEPEMKVKTDTERVRHSRKLVMEFLDSSVDTTLASTDWRRWAGEYGADPSRFGVAMEPSDAGERDERSPGHHHDPDPAVMETVAQPVKVDNELYVRDYERCVLCYKCVEACGVDAQNTFAIAVAGRGFDARISTEFAVPLDESACVYCGNCIGVCPTGALMFKSEHDMRADGTWDEDAQTVTNTICPYCGVGCELEVHVQDNEIVKVSSPEDHSVTSGHLCIKGRFGFAYVQSRGKRDGRRP
;
A
#
# COMPACT_ATOMS: atom_id res chain seq x y z
N MET A 1 -4.04 -28.39 -3.31
CA MET A 1 -4.41 -27.36 -4.30
C MET A 1 -4.79 -28.05 -5.60
N PRO A 2 -5.96 -27.76 -6.19
CA PRO A 2 -6.17 -28.12 -7.59
C PRO A 2 -5.10 -27.38 -8.40
N LEU A 3 -4.32 -28.11 -9.19
CA LEU A 3 -3.45 -27.48 -10.18
C LEU A 3 -4.37 -26.89 -11.25
N ASP A 4 -4.23 -25.58 -11.51
CA ASP A 4 -4.96 -24.94 -12.59
C ASP A 4 -4.66 -25.65 -13.92
N ALA A 5 -5.64 -25.63 -14.83
CA ALA A 5 -5.44 -26.18 -16.16
C ALA A 5 -4.24 -25.48 -16.83
N PRO A 6 -3.37 -26.25 -17.54
CA PRO A 6 -2.20 -25.67 -18.19
C PRO A 6 -2.65 -24.62 -19.21
N LYS A 7 -2.18 -23.39 -19.02
CA LYS A 7 -2.44 -22.28 -19.94
C LYS A 7 -1.45 -22.33 -21.09
N ARG A 8 -1.91 -21.99 -22.30
CA ARG A 8 -1.03 -21.80 -23.46
C ARG A 8 0.00 -20.72 -23.12
N LEU A 9 1.23 -20.92 -23.56
CA LEU A 9 2.27 -19.90 -23.44
C LEU A 9 2.26 -18.99 -24.67
N ILE A 10 2.48 -17.69 -24.45
CA ILE A 10 2.62 -16.66 -25.48
C ILE A 10 4.01 -16.03 -25.39
N ASP A 11 4.55 -15.63 -26.54
CA ASP A 11 5.83 -14.96 -26.63
C ASP A 11 5.62 -13.44 -26.76
N VAL A 12 6.33 -12.68 -25.93
CA VAL A 12 6.33 -11.21 -25.84
C VAL A 12 7.78 -10.74 -25.87
N GLU A 13 8.09 -9.58 -26.43
CA GLU A 13 9.42 -8.99 -26.39
C GLU A 13 9.49 -7.87 -25.35
N ILE A 14 10.39 -7.99 -24.37
CA ILE A 14 10.69 -6.96 -23.37
C ILE A 14 12.13 -6.50 -23.55
N ASP A 15 12.33 -5.23 -23.90
CA ASP A 15 13.65 -4.61 -24.13
C ASP A 15 14.53 -5.41 -25.11
N GLY A 16 13.92 -5.88 -26.21
CA GLY A 16 14.59 -6.64 -27.26
C GLY A 16 14.82 -8.12 -26.95
N ARG A 17 14.33 -8.63 -25.81
CA ARG A 17 14.43 -10.04 -25.42
C ARG A 17 13.06 -10.71 -25.42
N THR A 18 12.96 -11.88 -26.04
CA THR A 18 11.72 -12.66 -26.01
C THR A 18 11.54 -13.34 -24.67
N VAL A 19 10.37 -13.13 -24.06
CA VAL A 19 9.92 -13.73 -22.80
C VAL A 19 8.66 -14.53 -23.08
N ARG A 20 8.57 -15.70 -22.46
CA ARG A 20 7.42 -16.59 -22.58
C ARG A 20 6.61 -16.58 -21.30
N VAL A 21 5.34 -16.18 -21.40
CA VAL A 21 4.42 -16.11 -20.25
C VAL A 21 3.12 -16.85 -20.52
N PRO A 22 2.40 -17.32 -19.48
CA PRO A 22 1.06 -17.86 -19.63
C PRO A 22 0.09 -16.86 -20.27
N GLU A 23 -0.78 -17.34 -21.14
CA GLU A 23 -1.88 -16.55 -21.70
C GLU A 23 -2.73 -15.95 -20.57
N GLY A 24 -3.01 -14.66 -20.68
CA GLY A 24 -3.69 -13.89 -19.63
C GLY A 24 -2.76 -13.22 -18.61
N ALA A 25 -1.45 -13.48 -18.64
CA ALA A 25 -0.47 -12.72 -17.85
C ALA A 25 -0.49 -11.22 -18.23
N THR A 26 -0.06 -10.38 -17.30
CA THR A 26 0.14 -8.94 -17.51
C THR A 26 1.52 -8.65 -18.10
N ILE A 27 1.73 -7.42 -18.57
CA ILE A 27 3.08 -6.98 -18.95
C ILE A 27 4.02 -6.99 -17.74
N LEU A 28 3.53 -6.66 -16.54
CA LEU A 28 4.32 -6.73 -15.31
C LEU A 28 4.81 -8.15 -15.01
N ASP A 29 3.96 -9.15 -15.22
CA ASP A 29 4.34 -10.57 -15.08
C ASP A 29 5.46 -10.94 -16.06
N ALA A 30 5.38 -10.46 -17.31
CA ALA A 30 6.43 -10.66 -18.31
C ALA A 30 7.74 -9.95 -17.93
N CYS A 31 7.67 -8.74 -17.38
CA CYS A 31 8.85 -8.02 -16.87
C CYS A 31 9.51 -8.79 -15.72
N ARG A 32 8.71 -9.25 -14.74
CA ARG A 32 9.18 -10.06 -13.60
C ARG A 32 9.81 -11.38 -14.05
N ALA A 33 9.21 -12.07 -15.03
CA ALA A 33 9.75 -13.31 -15.58
C ALA A 33 11.14 -13.13 -16.24
N GLN A 34 11.48 -11.93 -16.71
CA GLN A 34 12.81 -11.57 -17.22
C GLN A 34 13.75 -11.01 -16.15
N GLY A 35 13.26 -10.75 -14.94
CA GLY A 35 14.01 -10.05 -13.88
C GLY A 35 14.15 -8.54 -14.14
N VAL A 36 13.23 -7.95 -14.90
CA VAL A 36 13.14 -6.49 -15.07
C VAL A 36 12.39 -5.89 -13.88
N ASP A 37 13.07 -5.06 -13.10
CA ASP A 37 12.48 -4.33 -11.97
C ASP A 37 11.59 -3.18 -12.47
N THR A 38 10.32 -3.49 -12.71
CA THR A 38 9.31 -2.47 -13.05
C THR A 38 8.67 -1.95 -11.77
N PRO A 39 8.76 -0.64 -11.49
CA PRO A 39 8.30 -0.09 -10.21
C PRO A 39 6.79 -0.23 -10.07
N THR A 40 6.34 -0.55 -8.86
CA THR A 40 4.92 -0.64 -8.52
C THR A 40 4.67 -0.16 -7.10
N MET A 41 3.51 0.45 -6.87
CA MET A 41 3.11 0.90 -5.54
C MET A 41 1.66 0.56 -5.23
N CYS A 42 0.73 0.86 -6.15
CA CYS A 42 -0.68 0.50 -6.00
C CYS A 42 -1.01 -0.95 -6.39
N TYR A 43 -0.02 -1.72 -6.84
CA TYR A 43 -0.19 -3.14 -7.19
C TYR A 43 0.21 -4.02 -6.00
N ALA A 44 -0.54 -5.08 -5.75
CA ALA A 44 -0.21 -6.17 -4.85
C ALA A 44 -0.66 -7.48 -5.52
N ASP A 45 0.03 -8.58 -5.26
CA ASP A 45 -0.24 -9.85 -5.96
C ASP A 45 -1.61 -10.45 -5.59
N ASN A 46 -2.11 -10.11 -4.40
CA ASN A 46 -3.40 -10.54 -3.86
C ASN A 46 -4.54 -9.53 -4.07
N LEU A 47 -4.34 -8.44 -4.82
CA LEU A 47 -5.37 -7.42 -5.07
C LEU A 47 -5.59 -7.18 -6.57
N THR A 48 -6.80 -6.75 -6.90
CA THR A 48 -7.19 -6.33 -8.25
C THR A 48 -6.45 -5.03 -8.62
N PRO A 49 -5.72 -5.00 -9.76
CA PRO A 49 -4.98 -3.79 -10.15
C PRO A 49 -5.90 -2.64 -10.57
N ILE A 50 -5.79 -1.50 -9.86
CA ILE A 50 -6.62 -0.30 -10.12
C ILE A 50 -5.90 0.80 -10.92
N ASN A 51 -4.59 0.66 -11.17
CA ASN A 51 -3.78 1.58 -11.96
C ASN A 51 -3.65 3.04 -11.44
N ALA A 52 -3.83 3.31 -10.14
CA ALA A 52 -3.78 4.69 -9.62
C ALA A 52 -2.38 5.31 -9.67
N CYS A 53 -1.34 4.62 -9.21
CA CYS A 53 -0.03 5.25 -9.00
C CYS A 53 0.72 5.58 -10.30
N ARG A 54 0.39 4.93 -11.43
CA ARG A 54 1.02 5.12 -12.76
C ARG A 54 2.55 4.97 -12.83
N VAL A 55 3.24 4.56 -11.78
CA VAL A 55 4.71 4.39 -11.83
C VAL A 55 5.13 3.19 -12.69
N CYS A 56 4.29 2.15 -12.77
CA CYS A 56 4.54 0.93 -13.55
C CYS A 56 4.42 1.09 -15.07
N VAL A 57 4.29 2.31 -15.58
CA VAL A 57 4.07 2.51 -17.01
C VAL A 57 5.27 2.07 -17.85
N VAL A 58 4.96 1.57 -19.04
CA VAL A 58 5.92 1.10 -20.05
C VAL A 58 5.49 1.60 -21.44
N GLU A 59 6.42 1.58 -22.38
CA GLU A 59 6.15 1.93 -23.77
C GLU A 59 5.87 0.65 -24.57
N VAL A 60 4.75 0.61 -25.28
CA VAL A 60 4.38 -0.52 -26.15
C VAL A 60 4.43 -0.04 -27.60
N GLU A 61 5.08 -0.80 -28.48
CA GLU A 61 5.18 -0.44 -29.90
C GLU A 61 3.79 -0.28 -30.52
N GLY A 62 3.58 0.80 -31.30
CA GLY A 62 2.27 1.16 -31.86
C GLY A 62 1.32 1.85 -30.87
N SER A 63 1.61 1.88 -29.57
CA SER A 63 0.80 2.64 -28.61
C SER A 63 1.19 4.12 -28.60
N ARG A 64 0.18 4.99 -28.70
CA ARG A 64 0.38 6.44 -28.57
C ARG A 64 0.69 6.86 -27.13
N VAL A 65 0.19 6.13 -26.14
CA VAL A 65 0.32 6.45 -24.70
C VAL A 65 1.17 5.41 -23.98
N LEU A 66 1.80 5.80 -22.87
CA LEU A 66 2.41 4.82 -21.97
C LEU A 66 1.33 3.99 -21.30
N VAL A 67 1.59 2.69 -21.19
CA VAL A 67 0.61 1.69 -20.78
C VAL A 67 0.97 1.18 -19.39
N PRO A 68 0.02 1.02 -18.45
CA PRO A 68 0.32 0.47 -17.13
C PRO A 68 0.67 -1.00 -17.24
N ALA A 69 1.88 -1.40 -16.83
CA ALA A 69 2.31 -2.79 -16.91
C ALA A 69 1.49 -3.70 -15.98
N CYS A 70 1.05 -3.19 -14.84
CA CYS A 70 0.41 -3.99 -13.79
C CYS A 70 -1.00 -4.51 -14.12
N SER A 71 -1.67 -3.98 -15.15
CA SER A 71 -3.00 -4.46 -15.56
C SER A 71 -3.13 -4.79 -17.04
N ARG A 72 -2.22 -4.29 -17.90
CA ARG A 72 -2.32 -4.57 -19.34
C ARG A 72 -1.95 -6.04 -19.59
N ARG A 73 -2.88 -6.78 -20.18
CA ARG A 73 -2.65 -8.15 -20.66
C ARG A 73 -1.54 -8.16 -21.71
N ALA A 74 -0.59 -9.08 -21.55
CA ALA A 74 0.38 -9.44 -22.57
C ALA A 74 -0.34 -10.10 -23.76
N GLU A 75 0.08 -9.75 -24.98
CA GLU A 75 -0.45 -10.33 -26.22
C GLU A 75 0.71 -10.89 -27.05
N PRO A 76 0.48 -11.93 -27.88
CA PRO A 76 1.51 -12.47 -28.76
C PRO A 76 2.16 -11.36 -29.60
N GLU A 77 3.48 -11.43 -29.75
CA GLU A 77 4.28 -10.51 -30.58
C GLU A 77 4.28 -9.06 -30.08
N MET A 78 3.72 -8.79 -28.89
CA MET A 78 3.79 -7.49 -28.25
C MET A 78 5.25 -7.13 -27.95
N LYS A 79 5.62 -5.88 -28.25
CA LYS A 79 6.96 -5.33 -27.97
C LYS A 79 6.87 -4.22 -26.96
N VAL A 80 7.58 -4.39 -25.85
CA VAL A 80 7.56 -3.50 -24.70
C VAL A 80 8.96 -2.96 -24.45
N LYS A 81 9.08 -1.66 -24.20
CA LYS A 81 10.29 -0.99 -23.74
C LYS A 81 10.05 -0.42 -22.35
N THR A 82 10.90 -0.77 -21.40
CA THR A 82 10.69 -0.44 -19.98
C THR A 82 11.51 0.75 -19.50
N ASP A 83 12.45 1.23 -20.33
CA ASP A 83 13.42 2.27 -19.93
C ASP A 83 13.69 3.34 -21.02
N THR A 84 12.71 3.64 -21.88
CA THR A 84 12.84 4.76 -22.82
C THR A 84 12.89 6.10 -22.10
N GLU A 85 13.42 7.15 -22.73
CA GLU A 85 13.41 8.51 -22.17
C GLU A 85 12.01 8.93 -21.72
N ARG A 86 10.98 8.54 -22.48
CA ARG A 86 9.58 8.83 -22.17
C ARG A 86 9.12 8.09 -20.91
N VAL A 87 9.50 6.83 -20.73
CA VAL A 87 9.17 6.05 -19.52
C VAL A 87 9.91 6.64 -18.31
N ARG A 88 11.22 6.87 -18.41
CA ARG A 88 12.02 7.47 -17.32
C ARG A 88 11.47 8.83 -16.90
N HIS A 89 11.14 9.69 -17.87
CA HIS A 89 10.54 10.99 -17.60
C HIS A 89 9.19 10.88 -16.90
N SER A 90 8.30 9.98 -17.36
CA SER A 90 7.01 9.77 -16.72
C SER A 90 7.13 9.25 -15.30
N ARG A 91 8.04 8.31 -15.04
CA ARG A 91 8.29 7.77 -13.70
C ARG A 91 8.84 8.84 -12.78
N LYS A 92 9.84 9.60 -13.23
CA LYS A 92 10.36 10.77 -12.51
C LYS A 92 9.24 11.72 -12.09
N LEU A 93 8.40 12.17 -13.03
CA LEU A 93 7.31 13.10 -12.73
C LEU A 93 6.31 12.55 -11.72
N VAL A 94 5.91 11.28 -11.86
CA VAL A 94 4.99 10.62 -10.93
C VAL A 94 5.56 10.62 -9.52
N MET A 95 6.85 10.29 -9.37
CA MET A 95 7.49 10.27 -8.06
C MET A 95 7.60 11.67 -7.47
N GLU A 96 8.00 12.67 -8.26
CA GLU A 96 8.07 14.05 -7.81
C GLU A 96 6.70 14.59 -7.34
N PHE A 97 5.60 14.27 -8.05
CA PHE A 97 4.25 14.69 -7.64
C PHE A 97 3.79 14.03 -6.33
N LEU A 98 4.15 12.76 -6.11
CA LEU A 98 3.78 12.07 -4.89
C LEU A 98 4.63 12.58 -3.72
N ASP A 99 5.96 12.64 -3.89
CA ASP A 99 6.87 13.15 -2.85
C ASP A 99 6.68 14.64 -2.52
N SER A 100 6.08 15.43 -3.43
CA SER A 100 5.76 16.84 -3.14
C SER A 100 4.45 17.02 -2.37
N SER A 101 3.55 16.04 -2.37
CA SER A 101 2.19 16.20 -1.83
C SER A 101 1.92 15.40 -0.56
N VAL A 102 2.67 14.31 -0.34
CA VAL A 102 2.53 13.41 0.81
C VAL A 102 3.88 13.22 1.52
N ASP A 103 3.84 12.83 2.79
CA ASP A 103 5.05 12.35 3.48
C ASP A 103 5.31 10.87 3.13
N THR A 104 6.37 10.63 2.34
CA THR A 104 6.81 9.29 1.91
C THR A 104 7.97 8.72 2.73
N THR A 105 8.32 9.31 3.88
CA THR A 105 9.44 8.85 4.72
C THR A 105 9.27 7.41 5.23
N LEU A 106 8.02 6.94 5.38
CA LEU A 106 7.67 5.56 5.74
C LEU A 106 7.33 4.67 4.53
N ALA A 107 7.44 5.15 3.30
CA ALA A 107 7.30 4.31 2.13
C ALA A 107 8.43 3.28 2.02
N SER A 108 8.22 2.24 1.21
CA SER A 108 9.19 1.15 1.02
C SER A 108 10.57 1.67 0.64
N THR A 109 11.61 0.91 0.99
CA THR A 109 12.99 1.21 0.57
C THR A 109 13.14 1.26 -0.95
N ASP A 110 12.33 0.47 -1.67
CA ASP A 110 12.21 0.53 -3.12
C ASP A 110 11.74 1.89 -3.65
N TRP A 111 10.78 2.54 -2.95
CA TRP A 111 10.35 3.88 -3.34
C TRP A 111 11.52 4.87 -3.34
N ARG A 112 12.31 4.89 -2.25
CA ARG A 112 13.48 5.77 -2.14
C ARG A 112 14.56 5.42 -3.17
N ARG A 113 14.77 4.13 -3.43
CA ARG A 113 15.70 3.65 -4.48
C ARG A 113 15.28 4.13 -5.86
N TRP A 114 14.02 3.96 -6.24
CA TRP A 114 13.49 4.41 -7.54
C TRP A 114 13.54 5.93 -7.66
N ALA A 115 13.20 6.69 -6.60
CA ALA A 115 13.26 8.14 -6.61
C ALA A 115 14.69 8.64 -6.91
N GLY A 116 15.69 8.00 -6.29
CA GLY A 116 17.10 8.23 -6.60
C GLY A 116 17.48 7.82 -8.03
N GLU A 117 17.05 6.65 -8.50
CA GLU A 117 17.36 6.13 -9.84
C GLU A 117 16.82 7.03 -10.97
N TYR A 118 15.60 7.54 -10.80
CA TYR A 118 14.97 8.44 -11.78
C TYR A 118 15.37 9.91 -11.57
N GLY A 119 16.12 10.21 -10.50
CA GLY A 119 16.53 11.58 -10.16
C GLY A 119 15.35 12.49 -9.91
N ALA A 120 14.36 12.01 -9.15
CA ALA A 120 13.20 12.80 -8.73
C ALA A 120 13.65 13.93 -7.79
N ASP A 121 13.18 15.14 -8.08
CA ASP A 121 13.39 16.32 -7.24
C ASP A 121 12.03 17.01 -6.98
N PRO A 122 11.34 16.69 -5.87
CA PRO A 122 10.06 17.32 -5.54
C PRO A 122 10.20 18.81 -5.18
N SER A 123 11.40 19.26 -4.77
CA SER A 123 11.62 20.64 -4.32
C SER A 123 11.45 21.67 -5.44
N ARG A 124 11.50 21.24 -6.70
CA ARG A 124 11.28 22.10 -7.87
C ARG A 124 9.85 22.62 -8.00
N PHE A 125 8.90 22.11 -7.21
CA PHE A 125 7.50 22.56 -7.20
C PHE A 125 7.19 23.64 -6.15
N GLY A 126 8.18 24.06 -5.35
CA GLY A 126 8.02 25.13 -4.37
C GLY A 126 8.01 24.61 -2.94
N VAL A 127 7.45 25.41 -2.04
CA VAL A 127 7.36 25.10 -0.61
C VAL A 127 5.99 24.50 -0.30
N ALA A 128 5.94 23.51 0.59
CA ALA A 128 4.68 22.93 1.06
C ALA A 128 3.74 24.02 1.59
N MET A 129 2.47 23.92 1.25
CA MET A 129 1.43 24.64 2.00
C MET A 129 1.42 24.16 3.45
N GLU A 130 0.94 25.04 4.35
CA GLU A 130 0.72 24.67 5.75
C GLU A 130 -0.30 23.52 5.86
N PRO A 131 -0.13 22.60 6.83
CA PRO A 131 -1.09 21.53 7.05
C PRO A 131 -2.50 22.06 7.34
N SER A 132 -3.51 21.31 6.90
CA SER A 132 -4.90 21.60 7.24
C SER A 132 -5.19 21.33 8.72
N ASP A 133 -6.15 22.04 9.30
CA ASP A 133 -6.58 21.81 10.67
C ASP A 133 -7.25 20.42 10.83
N ALA A 134 -7.27 19.90 12.06
CA ALA A 134 -7.92 18.62 12.36
C ALA A 134 -9.40 18.65 11.95
N GLY A 135 -9.82 17.70 11.11
CA GLY A 135 -11.20 17.57 10.62
C GLY A 135 -11.55 18.49 9.44
N GLU A 136 -10.75 19.52 9.15
CA GLU A 136 -11.05 20.49 8.08
C GLU A 136 -11.23 19.79 6.72
N ARG A 137 -10.31 18.88 6.36
CA ARG A 137 -10.39 18.14 5.10
C ARG A 137 -11.60 17.20 5.02
N ASP A 138 -12.16 16.77 6.16
CA ASP A 138 -13.34 15.90 6.20
C ASP A 138 -14.64 16.62 5.84
N GLU A 139 -14.68 17.93 6.04
CA GLU A 139 -15.82 18.78 5.73
C GLU A 139 -15.80 19.29 4.27
N ARG A 140 -14.65 19.17 3.59
CA ARG A 140 -14.49 19.61 2.20
C ARG A 140 -15.36 18.81 1.24
N SER A 141 -16.09 19.55 0.41
CA SER A 141 -16.96 19.05 -0.65
C SER A 141 -16.23 19.08 -2.01
N PRO A 142 -16.48 18.18 -2.97
CA PRO A 142 -15.75 18.20 -4.23
C PRO A 142 -15.81 19.56 -4.96
N GLY A 143 -14.67 20.19 -5.22
CA GLY A 143 -14.58 21.47 -5.94
C GLY A 143 -13.22 22.16 -5.75
N HIS A 144 -13.02 23.31 -6.37
CA HIS A 144 -11.90 24.20 -6.03
C HIS A 144 -12.32 25.08 -4.85
N HIS A 145 -11.63 24.97 -3.73
CA HIS A 145 -11.95 25.72 -2.50
C HIS A 145 -11.18 27.03 -2.37
N HIS A 146 -10.05 27.14 -3.05
CA HIS A 146 -9.17 28.30 -3.03
C HIS A 146 -8.48 28.49 -4.38
N ASP A 147 -8.07 29.72 -4.64
CA ASP A 147 -7.28 30.04 -5.82
C ASP A 147 -5.86 29.43 -5.68
N PRO A 148 -5.32 28.80 -6.72
CA PRO A 148 -4.00 28.19 -6.66
C PRO A 148 -2.92 29.28 -6.57
N ASP A 149 -2.04 29.17 -5.59
CA ASP A 149 -0.82 29.98 -5.51
C ASP A 149 0.34 29.19 -6.14
N PRO A 150 0.90 29.63 -7.28
CA PRO A 150 1.98 28.93 -7.97
C PRO A 150 3.30 28.89 -7.20
N ALA A 151 3.44 29.61 -6.08
CA ALA A 151 4.63 29.59 -5.23
C ALA A 151 4.63 28.44 -4.20
N VAL A 152 3.48 27.80 -3.98
CA VAL A 152 3.31 26.75 -2.97
C VAL A 152 2.81 25.45 -3.59
N MET A 153 3.26 24.33 -3.05
CA MET A 153 2.77 23.01 -3.44
C MET A 153 1.62 22.59 -2.53
N GLU A 154 0.52 22.20 -3.16
CA GLU A 154 -0.61 21.55 -2.48
C GLU A 154 -0.16 20.28 -1.77
N THR A 155 -0.70 20.06 -0.58
CA THR A 155 -0.42 18.90 0.25
C THR A 155 -1.71 18.33 0.84
N VAL A 156 -1.64 17.06 1.24
CA VAL A 156 -2.69 16.42 2.05
C VAL A 156 -2.32 16.36 3.53
N ALA A 157 -1.29 17.09 3.95
CA ALA A 157 -0.86 17.19 5.34
C ALA A 157 -2.00 17.62 6.25
N GLN A 158 -2.22 16.82 7.29
CA GLN A 158 -3.27 17.00 8.29
C GLN A 158 -2.91 16.18 9.53
N PRO A 159 -3.43 16.51 10.72
CA PRO A 159 -3.17 15.73 11.92
C PRO A 159 -3.58 14.24 11.80
N VAL A 160 -2.79 13.36 12.43
CA VAL A 160 -3.06 11.92 12.52
C VAL A 160 -4.40 11.67 13.21
N LYS A 161 -5.17 10.70 12.70
CA LYS A 161 -6.43 10.26 13.32
C LYS A 161 -6.24 8.96 14.08
N VAL A 162 -6.55 8.98 15.37
CA VAL A 162 -6.50 7.83 16.28
C VAL A 162 -7.91 7.55 16.77
N ASP A 163 -8.61 6.64 16.10
CA ASP A 163 -10.00 6.30 16.45
C ASP A 163 -10.08 5.18 17.51
N ASN A 164 -9.02 4.39 17.67
CA ASN A 164 -8.99 3.23 18.56
C ASN A 164 -7.54 2.81 18.90
N GLU A 165 -7.41 1.81 19.77
CA GLU A 165 -6.12 1.28 20.26
C GLU A 165 -5.46 0.23 19.34
N LEU A 166 -6.05 -0.08 18.18
CA LEU A 166 -5.53 -1.12 17.28
C LEU A 166 -4.67 -0.53 16.16
N TYR A 167 -5.11 0.59 15.57
CA TYR A 167 -4.42 1.20 14.43
C TYR A 167 -4.73 2.68 14.25
N VAL A 168 -3.86 3.35 13.50
CA VAL A 168 -3.94 4.79 13.20
C VAL A 168 -4.16 5.06 11.72
N ARG A 169 -4.73 6.22 11.43
CA ARG A 169 -4.91 6.75 10.07
C ARG A 169 -4.09 8.03 9.93
N ASP A 170 -2.91 7.90 9.33
CA ASP A 170 -2.00 8.99 9.05
C ASP A 170 -2.09 9.43 7.58
N TYR A 171 -3.11 10.22 7.28
CA TYR A 171 -3.45 10.54 5.89
C TYR A 171 -2.52 11.54 5.21
N GLU A 172 -1.59 12.17 5.93
CA GLU A 172 -0.51 12.94 5.29
C GLU A 172 0.39 12.06 4.41
N ARG A 173 0.42 10.74 4.69
CA ARG A 173 1.21 9.73 3.96
C ARG A 173 0.41 9.06 2.84
N CYS A 174 -0.86 9.40 2.66
CA CYS A 174 -1.75 8.65 1.77
C CYS A 174 -1.57 9.05 0.31
N VAL A 175 -0.93 8.19 -0.49
CA VAL A 175 -0.78 8.37 -1.95
C VAL A 175 -2.02 7.97 -2.77
N LEU A 176 -3.16 7.74 -2.12
CA LEU A 176 -4.41 7.32 -2.79
C LEU A 176 -4.22 6.11 -3.72
N CYS A 177 -3.48 5.10 -3.27
CA CYS A 177 -3.23 3.88 -4.05
C CYS A 177 -4.42 2.90 -4.10
N TYR A 178 -5.44 3.14 -3.28
CA TYR A 178 -6.71 2.38 -3.15
C TYR A 178 -6.58 0.92 -2.72
N LYS A 179 -5.37 0.40 -2.45
CA LYS A 179 -5.20 -0.95 -1.89
C LYS A 179 -6.07 -1.21 -0.67
N CYS A 180 -6.15 -0.22 0.22
CA CYS A 180 -6.98 -0.30 1.43
C CYS A 180 -8.48 -0.38 1.13
N VAL A 181 -8.95 0.29 0.07
CA VAL A 181 -10.36 0.24 -0.38
C VAL A 181 -10.67 -1.13 -0.96
N GLU A 182 -9.80 -1.65 -1.82
CA GLU A 182 -9.99 -2.98 -2.42
C GLU A 182 -9.95 -4.10 -1.36
N ALA A 183 -8.99 -4.04 -0.43
CA ALA A 183 -8.91 -4.98 0.69
C ALA A 183 -10.11 -4.87 1.66
N CYS A 184 -10.66 -3.67 1.87
CA CYS A 184 -11.88 -3.51 2.66
C CYS A 184 -13.13 -4.01 1.91
N GLY A 185 -13.08 -3.93 0.58
CA GLY A 185 -14.13 -4.33 -0.34
C GLY A 185 -13.94 -5.74 -0.88
N VAL A 186 -14.04 -5.87 -2.19
CA VAL A 186 -14.27 -7.15 -2.89
C VAL A 186 -13.09 -8.12 -2.80
N ASP A 187 -11.87 -7.62 -2.67
CA ASP A 187 -10.67 -8.47 -2.78
C ASP A 187 -10.38 -9.22 -1.49
N ALA A 188 -10.89 -8.77 -0.33
CA ALA A 188 -10.68 -9.50 0.93
C ALA A 188 -11.89 -9.50 1.85
N GLN A 189 -12.27 -8.35 2.41
CA GLN A 189 -13.12 -8.32 3.59
C GLN A 189 -14.63 -8.25 3.28
N ASN A 190 -15.03 -7.65 2.16
CA ASN A 190 -16.42 -7.38 1.78
C ASN A 190 -17.22 -6.58 2.84
N THR A 191 -16.53 -5.69 3.57
CA THR A 191 -17.16 -4.80 4.57
C THR A 191 -17.45 -3.41 4.02
N PHE A 192 -16.62 -2.90 3.11
CA PHE A 192 -16.81 -1.58 2.48
C PHE A 192 -16.88 -0.39 3.47
N ALA A 193 -16.18 -0.49 4.62
CA ALA A 193 -16.15 0.55 5.65
C ALA A 193 -15.34 1.79 5.26
N ILE A 194 -14.49 1.70 4.24
CA ILE A 194 -13.73 2.84 3.73
C ILE A 194 -13.84 2.90 2.21
N ALA A 195 -13.94 4.13 1.70
CA ALA A 195 -14.01 4.45 0.29
C ALA A 195 -13.24 5.74 0.01
N VAL A 196 -13.20 6.16 -1.26
CA VAL A 196 -12.63 7.45 -1.65
C VAL A 196 -13.72 8.51 -1.61
N ALA A 197 -13.48 9.58 -0.85
CA ALA A 197 -14.30 10.78 -0.83
C ALA A 197 -13.51 11.96 -1.42
N GLY A 198 -14.21 12.97 -1.94
CA GLY A 198 -13.59 14.17 -2.53
C GLY A 198 -13.10 13.99 -3.98
N ARG A 199 -12.43 15.02 -4.50
CA ARG A 199 -11.79 15.06 -5.83
C ARG A 199 -10.55 15.95 -5.78
N GLY A 200 -9.60 15.77 -6.69
CA GLY A 200 -8.37 16.55 -6.71
C GLY A 200 -7.57 16.38 -5.41
N PHE A 201 -7.03 17.47 -4.87
CA PHE A 201 -6.31 17.47 -3.60
C PHE A 201 -7.20 17.24 -2.37
N ASP A 202 -8.53 17.32 -2.49
CA ASP A 202 -9.46 16.98 -1.41
C ASP A 202 -9.84 15.50 -1.40
N ALA A 203 -9.34 14.72 -2.37
CA ALA A 203 -9.50 13.29 -2.38
C ALA A 203 -8.84 12.68 -1.12
N ARG A 204 -9.55 11.76 -0.47
CA ARG A 204 -9.11 11.10 0.77
C ARG A 204 -9.81 9.77 0.97
N ILE A 205 -9.18 8.89 1.75
CA ILE A 205 -9.84 7.69 2.25
C ILE A 205 -10.77 8.11 3.40
N SER A 206 -12.04 7.74 3.31
CA SER A 206 -13.06 8.14 4.28
C SER A 206 -14.00 6.97 4.57
N THR A 207 -14.54 6.97 5.77
CA THR A 207 -15.74 6.24 6.18
C THR A 207 -16.99 6.95 5.64
N GLU A 208 -18.14 6.30 5.73
CA GLU A 208 -19.45 6.91 5.55
C GLU A 208 -19.61 8.14 6.45
N PHE A 209 -20.10 9.25 5.88
CA PHE A 209 -20.28 10.52 6.59
C PHE A 209 -19.03 11.06 7.34
N ALA A 210 -17.83 10.55 7.01
CA ALA A 210 -16.59 10.88 7.69
C ALA A 210 -16.59 10.64 9.21
N VAL A 211 -17.39 9.68 9.69
CA VAL A 211 -17.41 9.32 11.12
C VAL A 211 -16.15 8.54 11.53
N PRO A 212 -15.77 8.54 12.81
CA PRO A 212 -14.75 7.65 13.34
C PRO A 212 -15.00 6.17 13.00
N LEU A 213 -13.93 5.35 12.94
CA LEU A 213 -14.05 3.94 12.56
C LEU A 213 -14.92 3.09 13.51
N ASP A 214 -15.06 3.50 14.76
CA ASP A 214 -15.92 2.85 15.76
C ASP A 214 -17.40 3.17 15.62
N GLU A 215 -17.71 4.23 14.89
CA GLU A 215 -19.07 4.58 14.49
C GLU A 215 -19.39 4.13 13.05
N SER A 216 -18.43 3.50 12.36
CA SER A 216 -18.58 3.05 10.98
C SER A 216 -18.86 1.55 10.84
N ALA A 217 -19.04 1.08 9.60
CA ALA A 217 -19.17 -0.35 9.29
C ALA A 217 -17.89 -1.19 9.57
N CYS A 218 -16.81 -0.58 10.08
CA CYS A 218 -15.53 -1.25 10.25
C CYS A 218 -15.60 -2.43 11.24
N VAL A 219 -15.05 -3.58 10.83
CA VAL A 219 -14.96 -4.80 11.66
C VAL A 219 -13.56 -5.04 12.24
N TYR A 220 -12.66 -4.05 12.10
CA TYR A 220 -11.29 -4.08 12.64
C TYR A 220 -10.44 -5.28 12.18
N CYS A 221 -10.64 -5.76 10.95
CA CYS A 221 -9.80 -6.84 10.41
C CYS A 221 -8.33 -6.42 10.21
N GLY A 222 -8.09 -5.13 9.96
CA GLY A 222 -6.78 -4.56 9.68
C GLY A 222 -6.16 -4.98 8.33
N ASN A 223 -6.93 -5.57 7.41
CA ASN A 223 -6.45 -5.89 6.07
C ASN A 223 -6.03 -4.63 5.29
N CYS A 224 -6.66 -3.48 5.56
CA CYS A 224 -6.28 -2.19 4.98
C CYS A 224 -4.88 -1.72 5.41
N ILE A 225 -4.44 -2.05 6.63
CA ILE A 225 -3.09 -1.81 7.13
C ILE A 225 -2.11 -2.77 6.47
N GLY A 226 -2.48 -4.05 6.37
CA GLY A 226 -1.63 -5.08 5.79
C GLY A 226 -1.21 -4.81 4.34
N VAL A 227 -1.98 -3.99 3.62
CA VAL A 227 -1.71 -3.64 2.22
C VAL A 227 -1.26 -2.18 2.04
N CYS A 228 -1.16 -1.38 3.10
CA CYS A 228 -0.80 0.03 2.98
C CYS A 228 0.71 0.19 2.70
N PRO A 229 1.12 0.77 1.56
CA PRO A 229 2.54 0.81 1.18
C PRO A 229 3.31 2.02 1.76
N THR A 230 2.63 2.96 2.41
CA THR A 230 3.23 4.25 2.83
C THR A 230 3.14 4.53 4.32
N GLY A 231 2.57 3.61 5.12
CA GLY A 231 2.31 3.85 6.54
C GLY A 231 1.10 4.74 6.82
N ALA A 232 0.32 5.13 5.80
CA ALA A 232 -0.90 5.93 6.03
C ALA A 232 -1.98 5.18 6.85
N LEU A 233 -1.93 3.86 6.86
CA LEU A 233 -2.66 2.99 7.76
C LEU A 233 -1.65 2.06 8.38
N MET A 234 -1.51 2.08 9.71
CA MET A 234 -0.47 1.35 10.42
C MET A 234 -0.93 0.93 11.81
N PHE A 235 -0.25 -0.05 12.39
CA PHE A 235 -0.52 -0.48 13.76
C PHE A 235 -0.31 0.67 14.74
N LYS A 236 -1.16 0.76 15.78
CA LYS A 236 -1.01 1.77 16.84
C LYS A 236 0.33 1.59 17.56
N SER A 237 0.72 0.34 17.82
CA SER A 237 2.02 -0.02 18.39
C SER A 237 3.19 0.50 17.54
N GLU A 238 3.16 0.28 16.22
CA GLU A 238 4.20 0.77 15.32
C GLU A 238 4.25 2.31 15.31
N HIS A 239 3.10 2.97 15.21
CA HIS A 239 3.02 4.43 15.24
C HIS A 239 3.62 5.01 16.53
N ASP A 240 3.23 4.46 17.68
CA ASP A 240 3.69 4.95 18.99
C ASP A 240 5.20 4.72 19.16
N MET A 241 5.70 3.53 18.81
CA MET A 241 7.13 3.25 18.86
C MET A 241 7.94 4.17 17.93
N ARG A 242 7.41 4.52 16.76
CA ARG A 242 8.06 5.49 15.85
C ARG A 242 8.06 6.89 16.45
N ALA A 243 6.95 7.33 17.05
CA ALA A 243 6.86 8.62 17.73
C ALA A 243 7.84 8.71 18.91
N ASP A 244 8.03 7.61 19.64
CA ASP A 244 8.97 7.50 20.77
C ASP A 244 10.43 7.28 20.33
N GLY A 245 10.69 7.11 19.02
CA GLY A 245 12.03 6.83 18.49
C GLY A 245 12.57 5.45 18.86
N THR A 246 11.70 4.51 19.25
CA THR A 246 12.06 3.15 19.66
C THR A 246 11.82 2.11 18.57
N TRP A 247 11.13 2.45 17.49
CA TRP A 247 10.92 1.55 16.35
C TRP A 247 12.22 1.31 15.58
N ASP A 248 12.66 0.05 15.51
CA ASP A 248 13.81 -0.40 14.74
C ASP A 248 13.44 -1.65 13.94
N GLU A 249 13.15 -1.47 12.65
CA GLU A 249 12.76 -2.56 11.75
C GLU A 249 13.92 -3.51 11.45
N ASP A 250 15.17 -3.02 11.48
CA ASP A 250 16.37 -3.84 11.22
C ASP A 250 16.71 -4.73 12.44
N ALA A 251 16.29 -4.33 13.64
CA ALA A 251 16.41 -5.14 14.85
C ALA A 251 15.29 -6.18 15.04
N GLN A 252 14.24 -6.15 14.21
CA GLN A 252 13.11 -7.04 14.34
C GLN A 252 13.43 -8.46 13.87
N THR A 253 12.94 -9.44 14.63
CA THR A 253 12.90 -10.85 14.18
C THR A 253 11.49 -11.16 13.67
N VAL A 254 11.38 -11.63 12.43
CA VAL A 254 10.12 -12.10 11.85
C VAL A 254 10.07 -13.62 11.93
N THR A 255 9.02 -14.16 12.55
CA THR A 255 8.81 -15.60 12.68
C THR A 255 7.49 -16.03 12.07
N ASN A 256 7.53 -17.00 11.16
CA ASN A 256 6.34 -17.61 10.61
C ASN A 256 5.75 -18.62 11.60
N THR A 257 4.45 -18.55 11.84
CA THR A 257 3.72 -19.49 12.69
C THR A 257 2.27 -19.61 12.27
N ILE A 258 1.52 -20.51 12.91
CA ILE A 258 0.10 -20.72 12.61
C ILE A 258 -0.77 -20.09 13.68
N CYS A 259 -1.78 -19.34 13.25
CA CYS A 259 -2.77 -18.72 14.11
C CYS A 259 -3.59 -19.78 14.88
N PRO A 260 -3.59 -19.76 16.23
CA PRO A 260 -4.26 -20.78 17.03
C PRO A 260 -5.74 -20.49 17.32
N TYR A 261 -6.30 -19.41 16.77
CA TYR A 261 -7.63 -18.90 17.17
C TYR A 261 -8.81 -19.72 16.67
N CYS A 262 -8.67 -20.42 15.54
CA CYS A 262 -9.71 -21.25 14.95
C CYS A 262 -9.10 -22.31 14.02
N GLY A 263 -9.93 -23.16 13.43
CA GLY A 263 -9.48 -24.26 12.55
C GLY A 263 -9.04 -23.84 11.13
N VAL A 264 -8.99 -22.54 10.80
CA VAL A 264 -8.56 -22.09 9.47
C VAL A 264 -7.06 -22.30 9.27
N GLY A 265 -6.25 -22.12 10.32
CA GLY A 265 -4.81 -22.31 10.24
C GLY A 265 -4.09 -21.22 9.42
N CYS A 266 -4.49 -19.96 9.58
CA CYS A 266 -3.82 -18.81 8.96
C CYS A 266 -2.32 -18.79 9.29
N GLU A 267 -1.45 -18.66 8.28
CA GLU A 267 -0.03 -18.38 8.51
C GLU A 267 0.15 -16.91 8.92
N LEU A 268 0.91 -16.70 9.99
CA LEU A 268 1.22 -15.41 10.59
C LEU A 268 2.72 -15.15 10.43
N GLU A 269 3.06 -13.92 10.11
CA GLU A 269 4.40 -13.36 10.30
C GLU A 269 4.37 -12.52 11.56
N VAL A 270 5.01 -13.01 12.63
CA VAL A 270 5.06 -12.34 13.93
C VAL A 270 6.35 -11.53 13.98
N HIS A 271 6.22 -10.20 14.05
CA HIS A 271 7.35 -9.27 14.13
C HIS A 271 7.63 -8.98 15.60
N VAL A 272 8.85 -9.28 16.03
CA VAL A 272 9.28 -9.17 17.43
C VAL A 272 10.45 -8.20 17.54
N GLN A 273 10.33 -7.22 18.44
CA GLN A 273 11.41 -6.31 18.83
C GLN A 273 11.52 -6.33 20.36
N ASP A 274 12.72 -6.34 20.91
CA ASP A 274 12.93 -6.29 22.37
C ASP A 274 12.14 -7.34 23.17
N ASN A 275 11.95 -8.53 22.57
CA ASN A 275 11.14 -9.64 23.10
C ASN A 275 9.65 -9.32 23.29
N GLU A 276 9.15 -8.31 22.58
CA GLU A 276 7.74 -7.95 22.45
C GLU A 276 7.27 -8.10 20.99
N ILE A 277 6.06 -8.63 20.82
CA ILE A 277 5.39 -8.67 19.52
C ILE A 277 4.88 -7.26 19.23
N VAL A 278 5.41 -6.64 18.18
CA VAL A 278 5.11 -5.25 17.81
C VAL A 278 4.09 -5.14 16.70
N LYS A 279 4.05 -6.10 15.77
CA LYS A 279 3.02 -6.24 14.73
C LYS A 279 2.88 -7.69 14.26
N VAL A 280 1.75 -8.01 13.63
CA VAL A 280 1.51 -9.32 13.00
C VAL A 280 0.99 -9.13 11.57
N SER A 281 1.71 -9.66 10.59
CA SER A 281 1.30 -9.73 9.19
C SER A 281 1.01 -11.18 8.77
N SER A 282 0.76 -11.39 7.49
CA SER A 282 0.62 -12.70 6.88
C SER A 282 1.23 -12.60 5.48
N PRO A 283 1.92 -13.65 5.01
CA PRO A 283 2.53 -13.64 3.69
C PRO A 283 1.47 -13.59 2.59
N GLU A 284 1.68 -12.72 1.59
CA GLU A 284 0.74 -12.53 0.46
C GLU A 284 0.65 -13.77 -0.44
N ASP A 285 1.73 -14.55 -0.52
CA ASP A 285 1.88 -15.75 -1.37
C ASP A 285 1.48 -17.07 -0.67
N HIS A 286 0.70 -16.99 0.42
CA HIS A 286 0.28 -18.18 1.17
C HIS A 286 -1.12 -18.69 0.78
N SER A 287 -1.20 -20.00 0.56
CA SER A 287 -2.39 -20.69 0.01
C SER A 287 -3.68 -20.62 0.84
N VAL A 288 -3.60 -20.27 2.14
CA VAL A 288 -4.77 -20.23 3.03
C VAL A 288 -5.34 -18.81 3.14
N THR A 289 -4.47 -17.82 3.27
CA THR A 289 -4.85 -16.45 3.67
C THR A 289 -4.56 -15.41 2.62
N SER A 290 -3.62 -15.65 1.71
CA SER A 290 -3.13 -14.66 0.76
C SER A 290 -2.86 -13.29 1.41
N GLY A 291 -2.22 -13.28 2.58
CA GLY A 291 -1.95 -12.08 3.37
C GLY A 291 -3.10 -11.56 4.25
N HIS A 292 -4.31 -12.10 4.14
CA HIS A 292 -5.48 -11.63 4.89
C HIS A 292 -5.60 -12.27 6.27
N LEU A 293 -5.96 -11.45 7.27
CA LEU A 293 -6.22 -11.90 8.63
C LEU A 293 -7.53 -11.30 9.16
N CYS A 294 -8.17 -12.01 10.08
CA CYS A 294 -9.22 -11.42 10.91
C CYS A 294 -8.61 -10.62 12.06
N ILE A 295 -9.45 -9.86 12.78
CA ILE A 295 -9.05 -9.07 13.95
C ILE A 295 -8.21 -9.87 14.96
N LYS A 296 -8.56 -11.15 15.21
CA LYS A 296 -7.84 -12.01 16.15
C LYS A 296 -6.45 -12.39 15.67
N GLY A 297 -6.33 -12.73 14.39
CA GLY A 297 -5.02 -13.05 13.80
C GLY A 297 -4.11 -11.83 13.75
N ARG A 298 -4.68 -10.65 13.46
CA ARG A 298 -3.90 -9.42 13.26
C ARG A 298 -3.54 -8.70 14.55
N PHE A 299 -4.45 -8.65 15.53
CA PHE A 299 -4.27 -7.86 16.75
C PHE A 299 -4.35 -8.67 18.04
N GLY A 300 -4.86 -9.90 17.98
CA GLY A 300 -5.09 -10.74 19.14
C GLY A 300 -3.82 -11.35 19.74
N PHE A 301 -2.66 -10.72 19.71
CA PHE A 301 -1.43 -11.31 20.27
C PHE A 301 -1.07 -10.77 21.66
N ALA A 302 -1.71 -9.68 22.10
CA ALA A 302 -1.41 -9.02 23.38
C ALA A 302 -1.49 -9.96 24.59
N TYR A 303 -2.35 -11.00 24.57
CA TYR A 303 -2.47 -11.96 25.66
C TYR A 303 -1.19 -12.78 25.92
N VAL A 304 -0.35 -12.97 24.89
CA VAL A 304 0.94 -13.67 25.03
C VAL A 304 1.93 -12.82 25.84
N GLN A 305 1.79 -11.51 25.71
CA GLN A 305 2.63 -10.49 26.34
C GLN A 305 2.10 -10.09 27.72
N SER A 306 0.80 -10.30 27.97
CA SER A 306 0.14 -10.08 29.26
C SER A 306 0.51 -11.14 30.31
N ARG A 307 1.76 -11.60 30.33
CA ARG A 307 2.33 -12.37 31.44
C ARG A 307 2.38 -11.46 32.66
N GLY A 308 1.23 -11.27 33.30
CA GLY A 308 1.15 -10.64 34.61
C GLY A 308 2.17 -11.32 35.50
N LYS A 309 2.89 -10.52 36.30
CA LYS A 309 3.69 -10.98 37.43
C LYS A 309 2.91 -12.12 38.09
N ARG A 310 3.34 -13.37 37.89
CA ARG A 310 2.84 -14.51 38.68
C ARG A 310 3.42 -14.36 40.08
N ASP A 311 3.13 -13.25 40.74
CA ASP A 311 3.47 -13.06 42.13
C ASP A 311 2.34 -13.72 42.91
N GLY A 312 2.66 -14.84 43.56
CA GLY A 312 1.72 -15.79 44.13
C GLY A 312 0.94 -15.29 45.35
N ARG A 313 0.15 -14.23 45.19
CA ARG A 313 -0.84 -13.82 46.19
C ARG A 313 -2.22 -13.69 45.53
N ARG A 314 -3.05 -14.71 45.75
CA ARG A 314 -4.51 -14.58 45.62
C ARG A 314 -5.04 -13.76 46.82
N PRO A 315 -6.10 -12.95 46.63
CA PRO A 315 -6.91 -12.46 47.74
C PRO A 315 -7.61 -13.63 48.46
#